data_AF-A0AAD1FQL7-F1
#
_entry.id   AF-A0AAD1FQL7-F1
#
_cell.length_a   1.000
_cell.length_b   1.000
_cell.length_c   1.000
_cell.angle_alpha   90.00
_cell.angle_beta   90.00
_cell.angle_gamma   90.00
#
_symmetry.space_group_name_H-M   'P 1'
#
loop_
_entity.id
_entity.type
_entity.pdbx_description
1 polymer ?
#
loop_
_entity_poly.entity_id
_entity_poly.type
_entity_poly.pdbx_seq_one_letter_code
_entity_poly.pdbx_strand_id
1 'polypeptide(L)'
;MHVPRATKLIFNKDEAWEKYLTHCGDNITTNQIECIEKMLACGTSKVGSKHYECENPYCEHRKVIYNSCKSKACSSCGVMLTEKWITKQLSILPKCEYQHMTLTMPDKLWHIFRLNPWLINLLYRCAVSAFLSFAKKRGIDIGLFCVVHTFGRQLNWNVHFHLSVTRGGINLKTKRWGNIYFNAAMVEQHWKQQVVSLLRDHYNALNTKHDNYQHIRDFRGWSQFLSSQYSRKWRIHLAKKTEDVGPTVRYLGRYFKRPPIAASRLRHYQGGDVHFVYKDHRDNCYKTLVLSQIEMIDRLVSHIPAEKNFRAIRYYGFLSNRKRGEALPLVYDLLA
;
A
#
# COMPACT_ATOMS: atom_id res chain seq x y z
N MET A 1 -27.44 10.16 -18.14
CA MET A 1 -27.04 10.81 -16.88
C MET A 1 -25.86 10.04 -16.28
N HIS A 2 -24.67 10.63 -16.18
CA HIS A 2 -23.50 9.94 -15.60
C HIS A 2 -23.70 9.82 -14.08
N VAL A 3 -23.99 8.61 -13.56
CA VAL A 3 -24.07 8.39 -12.12
C VAL A 3 -22.72 8.77 -11.49
N PRO A 4 -22.65 9.82 -10.66
CA PRO A 4 -21.38 10.24 -10.08
C PRO A 4 -20.81 9.11 -9.23
N ARG A 5 -19.53 8.80 -9.44
CA ARG A 5 -18.84 7.78 -8.64
C ARG A 5 -18.88 8.20 -7.17
N ALA A 6 -19.30 7.31 -6.27
CA ALA A 6 -19.48 7.61 -4.84
C ALA A 6 -18.27 8.33 -4.20
N THR A 7 -17.04 7.93 -4.54
CA THR A 7 -15.83 8.60 -4.04
C THR A 7 -15.72 10.06 -4.50
N LYS A 8 -16.16 10.42 -5.72
CA LYS A 8 -16.16 11.82 -6.18
C LYS A 8 -17.16 12.67 -5.40
N LEU A 9 -18.32 12.10 -5.06
CA LEU A 9 -19.36 12.83 -4.33
C LEU A 9 -18.86 13.29 -2.95
N ILE A 10 -18.01 12.50 -2.29
CA ILE A 10 -17.39 12.89 -1.01
C ILE A 10 -16.63 14.23 -1.14
N PHE A 11 -15.94 14.45 -2.26
CA PHE A 11 -15.11 15.63 -2.48
C PHE A 11 -15.87 16.80 -3.09
N ASN A 12 -16.85 16.53 -3.97
CA ASN A 12 -17.60 17.58 -4.67
C ASN A 12 -18.82 18.10 -3.91
N LYS A 13 -19.48 17.25 -3.13
CA LYS A 13 -20.70 17.64 -2.43
C LYS A 13 -20.36 18.70 -1.38
N ASP A 14 -21.21 19.72 -1.28
CA ASP A 14 -21.08 20.83 -0.33
C ASP A 14 -19.72 21.55 -0.43
N GLU A 15 -19.10 21.56 -1.63
CA GLU A 15 -17.79 22.18 -1.91
C GLU A 15 -16.68 21.68 -0.97
N ALA A 16 -16.80 20.44 -0.50
CA ALA A 16 -15.98 19.93 0.58
C ALA A 16 -14.49 19.89 0.28
N TRP A 17 -14.10 19.66 -0.99
CA TRP A 17 -12.70 19.70 -1.37
C TRP A 17 -12.10 21.10 -1.30
N GLU A 18 -12.83 22.13 -1.74
CA GLU A 18 -12.39 23.52 -1.63
C GLU A 18 -12.29 23.94 -0.16
N LYS A 19 -13.31 23.62 0.64
CA LYS A 19 -13.28 23.81 2.10
C LYS A 19 -12.10 23.10 2.75
N TYR A 20 -11.83 21.86 2.35
CA TYR A 20 -10.68 21.10 2.85
C TYR A 20 -9.35 21.78 2.49
N LEU A 21 -9.20 22.27 1.25
CA LEU A 21 -8.00 23.01 0.83
C LEU A 21 -7.81 24.29 1.64
N THR A 22 -8.88 25.04 1.92
CA THR A 22 -8.80 26.26 2.74
C THR A 22 -8.31 25.99 4.16
N HIS A 23 -8.72 24.89 4.78
CA HIS A 23 -8.41 24.60 6.20
C HIS A 23 -7.16 23.72 6.38
N CYS A 24 -6.89 22.82 5.42
CA CYS A 24 -5.89 21.76 5.54
C CYS A 24 -4.86 21.77 4.40
N GLY A 25 -4.94 22.72 3.47
CA GLY A 25 -4.09 22.78 2.27
C GLY A 25 -2.60 22.80 2.58
N ASP A 26 -2.19 23.52 3.63
CA ASP A 26 -0.79 23.63 4.04
C ASP A 26 -0.22 22.31 4.61
N ASN A 27 -1.08 21.38 5.00
CA ASN A 27 -0.70 20.10 5.59
C ASN A 27 -0.64 18.95 4.57
N ILE A 28 -0.92 19.21 3.29
CA ILE A 28 -0.92 18.20 2.23
C ILE A 28 0.05 18.58 1.11
N THR A 29 0.59 17.59 0.42
CA THR A 29 1.56 17.85 -0.65
C THR A 29 0.88 18.16 -1.98
N THR A 30 1.60 18.86 -2.86
CA THR A 30 1.18 19.09 -4.25
C THR A 30 0.79 17.79 -4.96
N ASN A 31 1.50 16.67 -4.70
CA ASN A 31 1.16 15.38 -5.30
C ASN A 31 -0.18 14.83 -4.80
N GLN A 32 -0.52 15.06 -3.53
CA GLN A 32 -1.81 14.67 -2.97
C GLN A 32 -2.94 15.49 -3.60
N ILE A 33 -2.76 16.81 -3.72
CA ILE A 33 -3.69 17.72 -4.43
C ILE A 33 -3.88 17.27 -5.87
N GLU A 34 -2.78 17.12 -6.63
CA GLU A 34 -2.81 16.66 -8.03
C GLU A 34 -3.57 15.33 -8.19
N CYS A 35 -3.43 14.40 -7.25
CA CYS A 35 -4.12 13.12 -7.30
C CYS A 35 -5.64 13.29 -7.14
N ILE A 36 -6.09 14.14 -6.21
CA ILE A 36 -7.51 14.44 -6.02
C ILE A 36 -8.07 15.17 -7.24
N GLU A 37 -7.41 16.22 -7.70
CA GLU A 37 -7.84 17.00 -8.88
C GLU A 37 -7.98 16.13 -10.13
N LYS A 38 -7.00 15.28 -10.40
CA LYS A 38 -7.07 14.29 -11.50
C LYS A 38 -8.26 13.35 -11.34
N MET A 39 -8.55 12.92 -10.10
CA MET A 39 -9.70 12.07 -9.82
C MET A 39 -11.02 12.80 -10.07
N LEU A 40 -11.15 14.06 -9.63
CA LEU A 40 -12.32 14.90 -9.86
C LEU A 40 -12.54 15.18 -11.36
N ALA A 41 -11.49 15.48 -12.12
CA ALA A 41 -11.54 15.67 -13.57
C ALA A 41 -11.84 14.39 -14.37
N CYS A 42 -11.61 13.20 -13.80
CA CYS A 42 -11.72 11.94 -14.52
C CYS A 42 -13.12 11.68 -15.10
N GLY A 43 -13.24 11.39 -16.40
CA GLY A 43 -14.55 11.16 -17.01
C GLY A 43 -15.28 12.44 -17.43
N THR A 44 -14.54 13.54 -17.56
CA THR A 44 -14.99 14.80 -18.17
C THR A 44 -14.07 15.16 -19.33
N SER A 45 -14.42 16.18 -20.12
CA SER A 45 -13.57 16.69 -21.20
C SER A 45 -12.20 17.18 -20.73
N LYS A 46 -12.04 17.53 -19.45
CA LYS A 46 -10.77 18.03 -18.86
C LYS A 46 -9.60 17.06 -18.96
N VAL A 47 -9.85 15.76 -19.19
CA VAL A 47 -8.80 14.74 -19.37
C VAL A 47 -8.60 14.33 -20.84
N GLY A 48 -9.24 15.05 -21.77
CA GLY A 48 -9.30 14.71 -23.19
C GLY A 48 -10.26 13.55 -23.48
N SER A 49 -10.64 13.42 -24.75
CA SER A 49 -11.61 12.45 -25.24
C SER A 49 -11.16 11.77 -26.53
N LYS A 50 -11.74 10.61 -26.79
CA LYS A 50 -11.77 9.95 -28.09
C LYS A 50 -13.19 10.02 -28.64
N HIS A 51 -13.30 10.35 -29.91
CA HIS A 51 -14.57 10.49 -30.62
C HIS A 51 -14.68 9.31 -31.58
N TYR A 52 -15.79 8.60 -31.48
CA TYR A 52 -16.14 7.49 -32.35
C TYR A 52 -17.43 7.87 -33.06
N GLU A 53 -17.42 7.76 -34.38
CA GLU A 53 -18.55 8.06 -35.24
C GLU A 53 -18.78 6.84 -36.14
N CYS A 54 -20.03 6.64 -36.56
CA CYS A 54 -20.33 5.59 -37.51
C CYS A 54 -19.76 5.97 -38.89
N GLU A 55 -19.18 5.01 -39.61
CA GLU A 55 -18.70 5.23 -40.98
C GLU A 55 -19.83 5.50 -41.97
N ASN A 56 -21.07 5.13 -41.63
CA ASN A 56 -22.25 5.44 -42.44
C ASN A 56 -22.58 6.95 -42.33
N PRO A 57 -22.53 7.72 -43.43
CA PRO A 57 -22.77 9.16 -43.42
C PRO A 57 -24.21 9.56 -43.04
N TYR A 58 -25.16 8.60 -43.07
CA TYR A 58 -26.54 8.79 -42.64
C TYR A 58 -26.79 8.40 -41.16
N CYS A 59 -25.77 7.91 -40.45
CA CYS A 59 -25.88 7.49 -39.07
C CYS A 59 -25.34 8.57 -38.12
N GLU A 60 -26.22 9.21 -37.35
CA GLU A 60 -25.86 10.25 -36.39
C GLU A 60 -25.25 9.70 -35.08
N HIS A 61 -25.04 8.39 -34.97
CA HIS A 61 -24.52 7.79 -33.74
C HIS A 61 -23.08 8.21 -33.48
N ARG A 62 -22.88 9.01 -32.43
CA ARG A 62 -21.56 9.44 -31.94
C ARG A 62 -21.35 8.98 -30.52
N LYS A 63 -20.13 8.55 -30.22
CA LYS A 63 -19.72 8.14 -28.88
C LYS A 63 -18.44 8.85 -28.47
N VAL A 64 -18.52 9.59 -27.36
CA VAL A 64 -17.37 10.25 -26.75
C VAL A 64 -16.90 9.45 -25.55
N ILE A 65 -15.62 9.06 -25.55
CA ILE A 65 -15.00 8.33 -24.44
C ILE A 65 -13.88 9.20 -23.87
N TYR A 66 -14.05 9.65 -22.62
CA TYR A 66 -13.02 10.41 -21.91
C TYR A 66 -11.87 9.53 -21.45
N ASN A 67 -10.64 10.06 -21.51
CA ASN A 67 -9.46 9.33 -21.09
C ASN A 67 -9.43 9.06 -19.57
N SER A 68 -8.67 8.04 -19.17
CA SER A 68 -8.45 7.73 -17.75
C SER A 68 -7.48 8.72 -17.10
N CYS A 69 -7.80 9.23 -15.91
CA CYS A 69 -6.90 10.12 -15.17
C CYS A 69 -5.65 9.44 -14.59
N LYS A 70 -5.65 8.09 -14.49
CA LYS A 70 -4.57 7.27 -13.90
C LYS A 70 -4.17 7.66 -12.46
N SER A 71 -5.01 8.43 -11.76
CA SER A 71 -4.76 8.84 -10.37
C SER A 71 -4.98 7.68 -9.39
N LYS A 72 -4.14 7.61 -8.35
CA LYS A 72 -4.29 6.67 -7.22
C LYS A 72 -5.56 6.95 -6.41
N ALA A 73 -6.05 8.19 -6.42
CA ALA A 73 -7.30 8.56 -5.78
C ALA A 73 -8.55 8.08 -6.56
N CYS A 74 -8.39 7.64 -7.81
CA CYS A 74 -9.52 7.26 -8.65
C CYS A 74 -9.78 5.76 -8.62
N SER A 75 -10.85 5.34 -7.94
CA SER A 75 -11.25 3.94 -7.78
C SER A 75 -11.43 3.20 -9.12
N SER A 76 -12.11 3.81 -10.09
CA SER A 76 -12.39 3.15 -11.37
C SER A 76 -11.15 2.96 -12.23
N CYS A 77 -10.28 3.97 -12.31
CA CYS A 77 -9.01 3.83 -13.03
C CYS A 77 -8.09 2.85 -12.31
N GLY A 78 -8.10 2.87 -10.98
CA GLY A 78 -7.38 1.94 -10.14
C GLY A 78 -7.77 0.48 -10.37
N VAL A 79 -9.06 0.16 -10.59
CA VAL A 79 -9.52 -1.21 -10.92
C VAL A 79 -8.83 -1.74 -12.18
N MET A 80 -8.86 -0.99 -13.29
CA MET A 80 -8.20 -1.43 -14.51
C MET A 80 -6.69 -1.57 -14.36
N LEU A 81 -6.05 -0.68 -13.59
CA LEU A 81 -4.61 -0.77 -13.29
C LEU A 81 -4.28 -1.98 -12.39
N THR A 82 -5.17 -2.33 -11.47
CA THR A 82 -5.08 -3.54 -10.63
C THR A 82 -5.13 -4.78 -11.50
N GLU A 83 -6.15 -4.94 -12.35
CA GLU A 83 -6.30 -6.13 -13.19
C GLU A 83 -5.12 -6.31 -14.14
N LYS A 84 -4.71 -5.24 -14.84
CA LYS A 84 -3.51 -5.28 -15.71
C LYS A 84 -2.25 -5.70 -14.95
N TRP A 85 -2.10 -5.23 -13.72
CA TRP A 85 -0.96 -5.60 -12.89
C TRP A 85 -1.05 -7.07 -12.43
N ILE A 86 -2.23 -7.54 -12.00
CA ILE A 86 -2.46 -8.94 -11.60
C ILE A 86 -2.11 -9.87 -12.76
N THR A 87 -2.67 -9.65 -13.96
CA THR A 87 -2.40 -10.48 -15.14
C THR A 87 -0.91 -10.51 -15.46
N LYS A 88 -0.24 -9.36 -15.43
CA LYS A 88 1.21 -9.27 -15.66
C LYS A 88 2.03 -9.99 -14.59
N GLN A 89 1.62 -9.97 -13.33
CA GLN A 89 2.36 -10.69 -12.28
C GLN A 89 2.17 -12.20 -12.41
N LEU A 90 0.94 -12.65 -12.65
CA LEU A 90 0.64 -14.07 -12.81
C LEU A 90 1.36 -14.69 -14.02
N SER A 91 1.69 -13.90 -15.04
CA SER A 91 2.48 -14.38 -16.19
C SER A 91 4.00 -14.36 -15.96
N ILE A 92 4.51 -13.74 -14.90
CA ILE A 92 5.96 -13.53 -14.65
C ILE A 92 6.43 -14.25 -13.38
N LEU A 93 5.55 -14.46 -12.41
CA LEU A 93 5.95 -15.09 -11.16
C LEU A 93 6.01 -16.62 -11.32
N PRO A 94 7.08 -17.27 -10.85
CA PRO A 94 7.22 -18.72 -10.95
C PRO A 94 6.14 -19.46 -10.17
N LYS A 95 5.78 -20.66 -10.65
CA LYS A 95 4.88 -21.58 -9.96
C LYS A 95 5.66 -22.34 -8.90
N CYS A 96 5.67 -21.81 -7.68
CA CYS A 96 6.28 -22.46 -6.52
C CYS A 96 5.57 -22.04 -5.26
N GLU A 97 5.96 -22.65 -4.14
CA GLU A 97 5.38 -22.28 -2.85
C GLU A 97 5.73 -20.85 -2.45
N TYR A 98 4.72 -20.05 -2.11
CA TYR A 98 4.87 -18.72 -1.54
C TYR A 98 4.35 -18.69 -0.10
N GLN A 99 4.83 -17.73 0.67
CA GLN A 99 4.29 -17.44 1.99
C GLN A 99 3.97 -15.95 2.10
N HIS A 100 2.69 -15.66 2.33
CA HIS A 100 2.23 -14.31 2.62
C HIS A 100 2.53 -13.93 4.06
N MET A 101 2.99 -12.71 4.27
CA MET A 101 3.30 -12.20 5.60
C MET A 101 2.83 -10.76 5.75
N THR A 102 2.39 -10.41 6.95
CA THR A 102 2.06 -9.04 7.33
C THR A 102 2.94 -8.63 8.51
N LEU A 103 3.81 -7.65 8.27
CA LEU A 103 4.64 -7.03 9.30
C LEU A 103 3.99 -5.73 9.73
N THR A 104 3.62 -5.63 11.01
CA THR A 104 3.10 -4.42 11.63
C THR A 104 3.94 -4.09 12.85
N MET A 105 3.64 -2.95 13.46
CA MET A 105 4.34 -2.40 14.61
C MET A 105 3.32 -1.78 15.58
N PRO A 106 3.72 -1.46 16.82
CA PRO A 106 2.86 -0.74 17.75
C PRO A 106 2.28 0.54 17.15
N ASP A 107 1.03 0.81 17.48
CA ASP A 107 0.25 1.98 17.07
C ASP A 107 0.96 3.31 17.34
N LYS A 108 1.66 3.39 18.48
CA LYS A 108 2.47 4.56 18.86
C LYS A 108 3.60 4.88 17.88
N LEU A 109 4.02 3.93 17.04
CA LEU A 109 5.06 4.14 16.02
C LEU A 109 4.49 4.52 14.65
N TRP A 110 3.18 4.41 14.38
CA TRP A 110 2.68 4.64 13.03
C TRP A 110 2.79 6.12 12.60
N HIS A 111 2.49 7.05 13.50
CA HIS A 111 2.41 8.47 13.18
C HIS A 111 3.76 9.08 12.81
N ILE A 112 4.88 8.55 13.29
CA ILE A 112 6.21 9.03 12.88
C ILE A 112 6.41 8.89 11.36
N PHE A 113 5.85 7.85 10.74
CA PHE A 113 5.90 7.63 9.29
C PHE A 113 4.89 8.49 8.52
N ARG A 114 3.86 9.03 9.17
CA ARG A 114 2.98 10.07 8.60
C ARG A 114 3.73 11.41 8.54
N LEU A 115 4.35 11.77 9.66
CA LEU A 115 5.12 13.02 9.81
C LEU A 115 6.40 13.03 8.96
N ASN A 116 6.98 11.86 8.72
CA ASN A 116 8.24 11.70 7.99
C ASN A 116 8.07 10.68 6.84
N PRO A 117 7.34 11.01 5.75
CA PRO A 117 7.04 10.05 4.67
C PRO A 117 8.27 9.42 4.02
N TRP A 118 9.39 10.15 4.00
CA TRP A 118 10.67 9.67 3.46
C TRP A 118 11.18 8.41 4.18
N LEU A 119 10.85 8.21 5.46
CA LEU A 119 11.21 7.01 6.21
C LEU A 119 10.56 5.75 5.63
N ILE A 120 9.39 5.87 4.99
CA ILE A 120 8.72 4.70 4.38
C ILE A 120 9.64 4.08 3.31
N ASN A 121 10.40 4.90 2.57
CA ASN A 121 11.36 4.41 1.58
C ASN A 121 12.46 3.54 2.22
N LEU A 122 12.93 3.90 3.41
CA LEU A 122 13.94 3.16 4.17
C LEU A 122 13.33 1.92 4.85
N LEU A 123 12.11 2.05 5.36
CA LEU A 123 11.38 1.01 6.07
C LEU A 123 11.14 -0.25 5.21
N TYR A 124 11.05 -0.12 3.89
CA TYR A 124 11.04 -1.27 2.98
C TYR A 124 12.26 -2.17 3.16
N ARG A 125 13.46 -1.61 3.37
CA ARG A 125 14.69 -2.40 3.58
C ARG A 125 14.61 -3.18 4.88
N CYS A 126 14.11 -2.54 5.94
CA CYS A 126 13.84 -3.18 7.22
C CYS A 126 12.83 -4.34 7.10
N ALA A 127 11.78 -4.16 6.28
CA ALA A 127 10.74 -5.17 6.10
C ALA A 127 11.25 -6.44 5.41
N VAL A 128 12.22 -6.31 4.50
CA VAL A 128 12.73 -7.45 3.71
C VAL A 128 14.03 -8.04 4.26
N SER A 129 14.75 -7.33 5.14
CA SER A 129 16.10 -7.69 5.57
C SER A 129 16.14 -9.06 6.26
N ALA A 130 15.16 -9.40 7.10
CA ALA A 130 15.11 -10.69 7.79
C ALA A 130 15.19 -11.85 6.78
N PHE A 131 14.37 -11.80 5.74
CA PHE A 131 14.26 -12.83 4.72
C PHE A 131 15.55 -12.96 3.90
N LEU A 132 16.07 -11.81 3.43
CA LEU A 132 17.30 -11.77 2.65
C LEU A 132 18.50 -12.25 3.47
N SER A 133 18.62 -11.84 4.73
CA SER A 133 19.69 -12.25 5.63
C SER A 133 19.63 -13.75 5.95
N PHE A 134 18.44 -14.30 6.24
CA PHE A 134 18.29 -15.73 6.50
C PHE A 134 18.56 -16.58 5.25
N ALA A 135 18.09 -16.15 4.09
CA ALA A 135 18.36 -16.82 2.82
C ALA A 135 19.85 -16.80 2.45
N LYS A 136 20.52 -15.65 2.64
CA LYS A 136 21.97 -15.51 2.45
C LYS A 136 22.76 -16.48 3.33
N LYS A 137 22.39 -16.62 4.62
CA LYS A 137 23.04 -17.59 5.54
C LYS A 137 22.89 -19.04 5.08
N ARG A 138 21.83 -19.37 4.34
CA ARG A 138 21.61 -20.68 3.74
C ARG A 138 22.18 -20.82 2.32
N GLY A 139 22.77 -19.76 1.76
CA GLY A 139 23.27 -19.75 0.39
C GLY A 139 22.17 -19.86 -0.67
N ILE A 140 20.96 -19.39 -0.37
CA ILE A 140 19.79 -19.44 -1.26
C ILE A 140 19.45 -18.01 -1.71
N ASP A 141 19.32 -17.77 -3.01
CA ASP A 141 18.71 -16.54 -3.56
C ASP A 141 17.20 -16.76 -3.69
N ILE A 142 16.42 -16.12 -2.83
CA ILE A 142 14.95 -16.23 -2.77
C ILE A 142 14.30 -15.15 -3.63
N GLY A 143 13.02 -15.31 -3.95
CA GLY A 143 12.20 -14.31 -4.62
C GLY A 143 11.22 -13.71 -3.63
N LEU A 144 11.16 -12.39 -3.54
CA LEU A 144 10.09 -11.74 -2.78
C LEU A 144 9.69 -10.40 -3.32
N PHE A 145 8.46 -10.02 -3.00
CA PHE A 145 7.98 -8.66 -3.18
C PHE A 145 7.25 -8.16 -1.95
N CYS A 146 7.29 -6.86 -1.77
CA CYS A 146 6.86 -6.16 -0.57
C CYS A 146 6.02 -4.95 -0.96
N VAL A 147 4.92 -4.74 -0.24
CA VAL A 147 3.96 -3.65 -0.46
C VAL A 147 3.69 -2.97 0.88
N VAL A 148 3.82 -1.64 0.93
CA VAL A 148 3.39 -0.86 2.09
C VAL A 148 1.90 -0.53 2.00
N HIS A 149 1.19 -0.68 3.11
CA HIS A 149 -0.12 -0.10 3.35
C HIS A 149 -0.01 0.89 4.50
N THR A 150 -0.81 1.95 4.44
CA THR A 150 -0.81 3.04 5.43
C THR A 150 -2.15 3.21 6.14
N PHE A 151 -3.07 2.25 5.96
CA PHE A 151 -4.45 2.34 6.43
C PHE A 151 -4.95 1.05 7.07
N GLY A 152 -5.71 1.18 8.14
CA GLY A 152 -6.50 0.09 8.70
C GLY A 152 -7.85 -0.05 7.99
N ARG A 153 -8.66 -1.02 8.45
CA ARG A 153 -10.03 -1.19 7.92
C ARG A 153 -10.93 0.02 8.19
N GLN A 154 -10.66 0.78 9.24
CA GLN A 154 -11.35 2.04 9.54
C GLN A 154 -10.77 3.24 8.79
N LEU A 155 -9.82 3.04 7.86
CA LEU A 155 -9.07 4.12 7.19
C LEU A 155 -8.28 5.01 8.17
N ASN A 156 -8.01 4.51 9.38
CA ASN A 156 -7.10 5.15 10.30
C ASN A 156 -5.66 4.91 9.83
N TRP A 157 -4.77 5.85 10.13
CA TRP A 157 -3.35 5.72 9.80
C TRP A 157 -2.75 4.48 10.47
N ASN A 158 -2.26 3.55 9.67
CA ASN A 158 -1.69 2.27 10.12
C ASN A 158 -0.66 1.80 9.10
N VAL A 159 0.61 2.01 9.41
CA VAL A 159 1.71 1.58 8.53
C VAL A 159 2.05 0.12 8.80
N HIS A 160 1.90 -0.70 7.78
CA HIS A 160 2.28 -2.11 7.79
C HIS A 160 2.71 -2.56 6.40
N PHE A 161 3.47 -3.65 6.36
CA PHE A 161 3.95 -4.23 5.11
C PHE A 161 3.33 -5.58 4.89
N HIS A 162 2.87 -5.80 3.67
CA HIS A 162 2.59 -7.13 3.17
C HIS A 162 3.74 -7.62 2.31
N LEU A 163 4.16 -8.86 2.55
CA LEU A 163 5.20 -9.51 1.80
C LEU A 163 4.68 -10.82 1.20
N SER A 164 5.21 -11.17 0.04
CA SER A 164 5.09 -12.50 -0.53
C SER A 164 6.50 -13.00 -0.80
N VAL A 165 6.89 -14.08 -0.12
CA VAL A 165 8.24 -14.64 -0.18
C VAL A 165 8.16 -16.07 -0.69
N THR A 166 9.02 -16.46 -1.63
CA THR A 166 9.11 -17.87 -2.04
C THR A 166 9.64 -18.72 -0.91
N ARG A 167 9.09 -19.93 -0.76
CA ARG A 167 9.53 -20.95 0.20
C ARG A 167 10.69 -21.79 -0.32
N GLY A 168 11.33 -21.32 -1.39
CA GLY A 168 12.61 -21.79 -1.88
C GLY A 168 13.24 -20.76 -2.80
N GLY A 169 14.36 -21.12 -3.40
CA GLY A 169 15.08 -20.27 -4.32
C GLY A 169 16.30 -20.98 -4.92
N ILE A 170 17.12 -20.23 -5.65
CA ILE A 170 18.31 -20.78 -6.29
C ILE A 170 19.38 -21.02 -5.22
N ASN A 171 19.80 -22.27 -5.02
CA ASN A 171 21.00 -22.56 -4.25
C ASN A 171 22.23 -22.07 -5.04
N LEU A 172 22.99 -21.15 -4.46
CA LEU A 172 24.08 -20.48 -5.15
C LEU A 172 25.25 -21.41 -5.50
N LYS A 173 25.43 -22.50 -4.74
CA LYS A 173 26.49 -23.50 -4.95
C LYS A 173 26.06 -24.58 -5.93
N THR A 174 24.91 -25.23 -5.66
CA THR A 174 24.49 -26.39 -6.46
C THR A 174 23.72 -26.02 -7.71
N LYS A 175 23.30 -24.75 -7.84
CA LYS A 175 22.40 -24.27 -8.90
C LYS A 175 21.11 -25.08 -9.01
N ARG A 176 20.65 -25.65 -7.89
CA ARG A 176 19.37 -26.36 -7.77
C ARG A 176 18.37 -25.57 -6.93
N TRP A 177 17.10 -25.90 -7.04
CA TRP A 177 16.08 -25.35 -6.14
C TRP A 177 16.34 -25.79 -4.69
N GLY A 178 16.46 -24.83 -3.78
CA GLY A 178 16.66 -25.06 -2.35
C GLY A 178 15.48 -24.53 -1.54
N ASN A 179 14.92 -25.38 -0.68
CA ASN A 179 13.80 -24.99 0.19
C ASN A 179 14.28 -24.16 1.40
N ILE A 180 13.43 -23.24 1.85
CA ILE A 180 13.70 -22.40 3.03
C ILE A 180 12.46 -22.27 3.91
N TYR A 181 12.69 -22.13 5.21
CA TYR A 181 11.67 -21.87 6.22
C TYR A 181 11.98 -20.58 6.97
N PHE A 182 10.94 -19.82 7.30
CA PHE A 182 11.04 -18.59 8.09
C PHE A 182 10.31 -18.78 9.43
N ASN A 183 11.04 -18.62 10.53
CA ASN A 183 10.48 -18.67 11.88
C ASN A 183 9.87 -17.32 12.26
N ALA A 184 8.61 -17.31 12.68
CA ALA A 184 7.88 -16.09 13.00
C ALA A 184 8.54 -15.27 14.12
N ALA A 185 9.01 -15.90 15.20
CA ALA A 185 9.65 -15.20 16.31
C ALA A 185 10.97 -14.54 15.88
N MET A 186 11.76 -15.22 15.05
CA MET A 186 13.01 -14.65 14.51
C MET A 186 12.74 -13.48 13.56
N VAL A 187 11.71 -13.59 12.71
CA VAL A 187 11.29 -12.49 11.82
C VAL A 187 10.78 -11.31 12.63
N GLU A 188 9.95 -11.56 13.66
CA GLU A 188 9.43 -10.53 14.57
C GLU A 188 10.59 -9.78 15.24
N GLN A 189 11.53 -10.52 15.82
CA GLN A 189 12.66 -9.93 16.53
C GLN A 189 13.56 -9.10 15.61
N HIS A 190 13.83 -9.59 14.39
CA HIS A 190 14.60 -8.85 13.41
C HIS A 190 13.86 -7.58 12.95
N TRP A 191 12.56 -7.68 12.66
CA TRP A 191 11.72 -6.54 12.29
C TRP A 191 11.72 -5.46 13.38
N LYS A 192 11.53 -5.84 14.64
CA LYS A 192 11.62 -4.94 15.80
C LYS A 192 12.94 -4.20 15.85
N GLN A 193 14.05 -4.94 15.74
CA GLN A 193 15.40 -4.38 15.77
C GLN A 193 15.62 -3.37 14.64
N GLN A 194 15.24 -3.72 13.42
CA GLN A 194 15.46 -2.88 12.25
C GLN A 194 14.65 -1.58 12.30
N VAL A 195 13.38 -1.64 12.71
CA VAL A 195 12.54 -0.44 12.84
C VAL A 195 13.06 0.47 13.96
N VAL A 196 13.41 -0.09 15.12
CA VAL A 196 13.92 0.69 16.25
C VAL A 196 15.29 1.30 15.94
N SER A 197 16.18 0.57 15.25
CA SER A 197 17.44 1.14 14.76
C SER A 197 17.18 2.28 13.80
N LEU A 198 16.36 2.07 12.76
CA LEU A 198 16.02 3.09 11.78
C LEU A 198 15.57 4.40 12.44
N LEU A 199 14.64 4.30 13.41
CA LEU A 199 14.10 5.45 14.13
C LEU A 199 15.12 6.09 15.10
N ARG A 200 16.02 5.32 15.67
CA ARG A 200 17.10 5.84 16.52
C ARG A 200 18.16 6.58 15.69
N ASP A 201 18.60 5.96 14.60
CA ASP A 201 19.69 6.45 13.76
C ASP A 201 19.33 7.77 13.06
N HIS A 202 18.03 8.03 12.87
CA HIS A 202 17.55 9.23 12.19
C HIS A 202 16.93 10.27 13.13
N TYR A 203 17.05 10.13 14.45
CA TYR A 203 16.37 10.98 15.44
C TYR A 203 16.47 12.49 15.13
N ASN A 204 17.68 12.97 14.80
CA ASN A 204 17.94 14.39 14.55
C ASN A 204 17.19 14.96 13.33
N ALA A 205 16.73 14.11 12.41
CA ALA A 205 15.99 14.49 11.22
C ALA A 205 14.47 14.27 11.34
N LEU A 206 13.99 13.78 12.49
CA LEU A 206 12.58 13.46 12.67
C LEU A 206 11.77 14.70 13.04
N ASN A 207 10.67 14.91 12.31
CA ASN A 207 9.55 15.68 12.82
C ASN A 207 8.76 14.81 13.82
N THR A 208 8.70 15.23 15.07
CA THR A 208 7.99 14.56 16.17
C THR A 208 6.77 15.36 16.66
N LYS A 209 6.27 16.34 15.91
CA LYS A 209 5.09 17.15 16.27
C LYS A 209 3.78 16.34 16.19
N HIS A 210 3.53 15.54 17.22
CA HIS A 210 2.30 14.76 17.39
C HIS A 210 2.13 14.35 18.86
N ASP A 211 0.90 14.22 19.33
CA ASP A 211 0.54 13.95 20.74
C ASP A 211 1.29 12.76 21.34
N ASN A 212 1.42 11.68 20.56
CA ASN A 212 2.21 10.50 20.94
C ASN A 212 3.67 10.79 21.33
N TYR A 213 4.25 11.92 20.92
CA TYR A 213 5.67 12.26 21.11
C TYR A 213 5.88 13.57 21.89
N GLN A 214 4.80 14.27 22.27
CA GLN A 214 4.88 15.57 22.96
C GLN A 214 5.63 15.55 24.29
N HIS A 215 5.77 14.39 24.94
CA HIS A 215 6.52 14.23 26.20
C HIS A 215 8.02 13.97 25.99
N ILE A 216 8.44 13.75 24.74
CA ILE A 216 9.83 13.42 24.40
C ILE A 216 10.59 14.73 24.14
N ARG A 217 11.64 14.99 24.92
CA ARG A 217 12.41 16.25 24.90
C ARG A 217 13.75 16.12 24.18
N ASP A 218 14.35 14.95 24.25
CA ASP A 218 15.71 14.70 23.79
C ASP A 218 15.89 13.26 23.27
N PHE A 219 17.10 12.97 22.79
CA PHE A 219 17.46 11.65 22.28
C PHE A 219 17.34 10.54 23.35
N ARG A 220 17.56 10.88 24.62
CA ARG A 220 17.44 9.92 25.73
C ARG A 220 15.99 9.49 25.93
N GLY A 221 15.07 10.45 25.98
CA GLY A 221 13.63 10.20 26.05
C GLY A 221 13.13 9.43 24.83
N TRP A 222 13.63 9.76 23.64
CA TRP A 222 13.33 9.00 22.41
C TRP A 222 13.81 7.55 22.50
N SER A 223 15.03 7.35 22.98
CA SER A 223 15.61 6.00 23.16
C SER A 223 14.84 5.17 24.20
N GLN A 224 14.39 5.79 25.29
CA GLN A 224 13.53 5.14 26.28
C GLN A 224 12.16 4.78 25.71
N PHE A 225 11.53 5.71 24.98
CA PHE A 225 10.27 5.47 24.26
C PHE A 225 10.43 4.28 23.30
N LEU A 226 11.45 4.28 22.44
CA LEU A 226 11.70 3.17 21.51
C LEU A 226 11.96 1.84 22.24
N SER A 227 12.67 1.86 23.36
CA SER A 227 12.91 0.67 24.18
C SER A 227 11.63 0.11 24.77
N SER A 228 10.72 0.97 25.24
CA SER A 228 9.38 0.57 25.70
C SER A 228 8.53 -0.03 24.58
N GLN A 229 8.65 0.48 23.34
CA GLN A 229 7.95 -0.12 22.20
C GLN A 229 8.60 -1.42 21.74
N TYR A 230 9.92 -1.55 21.89
CA TYR A 230 10.67 -2.76 21.60
C TYR A 230 10.36 -3.90 22.57
N SER A 231 10.09 -3.65 23.85
CA SER A 231 9.76 -4.72 24.80
C SER A 231 8.38 -5.36 24.55
N ARG A 232 7.46 -4.64 23.88
CA ARG A 232 6.13 -5.14 23.52
C ARG A 232 6.20 -6.28 22.49
N LYS A 233 5.22 -7.18 22.50
CA LYS A 233 5.04 -8.15 21.41
C LYS A 233 4.49 -7.45 20.16
N TRP A 234 5.15 -7.63 19.01
CA TRP A 234 4.72 -7.06 17.73
C TRP A 234 3.95 -8.15 16.99
N ARG A 235 2.63 -8.00 16.91
CA ARG A 235 1.73 -9.02 16.32
C ARG A 235 1.91 -9.08 14.80
N ILE A 236 2.98 -9.70 14.33
CA ILE A 236 3.16 -10.04 12.92
C ILE A 236 2.34 -11.29 12.56
N HIS A 237 2.00 -11.43 11.29
CA HIS A 237 1.27 -12.59 10.79
C HIS A 237 2.05 -13.25 9.66
N LEU A 238 2.38 -14.54 9.83
CA LEU A 238 2.90 -15.39 8.77
C LEU A 238 1.79 -16.37 8.40
N ALA A 239 1.23 -16.22 7.21
CA ALA A 239 0.19 -17.11 6.72
C ALA A 239 0.76 -18.51 6.45
N LYS A 240 -0.13 -19.50 6.26
CA LYS A 240 0.27 -20.79 5.68
C LYS A 240 0.86 -20.55 4.29
N LYS A 241 1.82 -21.41 3.90
CA LYS A 241 2.34 -21.40 2.53
C LYS A 241 1.23 -21.78 1.55
N THR A 242 1.26 -21.19 0.36
CA THR A 242 0.36 -21.50 -0.76
C THR A 242 1.19 -22.03 -1.91
N GLU A 243 0.66 -23.01 -2.64
CA GLU A 243 1.33 -23.60 -3.81
C GLU A 243 1.44 -22.61 -4.99
N ASP A 244 0.60 -21.58 -4.98
CA ASP A 244 0.60 -20.53 -6.00
C ASP A 244 0.56 -19.12 -5.37
N VAL A 245 1.07 -18.14 -6.11
CA VAL A 245 1.16 -16.73 -5.66
C VAL A 245 -0.12 -15.93 -5.91
N GLY A 246 -1.06 -16.49 -6.66
CA GLY A 246 -2.23 -15.83 -7.19
C GLY A 246 -3.17 -15.23 -6.14
N PRO A 247 -3.55 -15.95 -5.07
CA PRO A 247 -4.28 -15.37 -3.95
C PRO A 247 -3.61 -14.12 -3.39
N THR A 248 -2.30 -14.16 -3.19
CA THR A 248 -1.53 -13.04 -2.64
C THR A 248 -1.45 -11.87 -3.62
N VAL A 249 -1.19 -12.12 -4.90
CA VAL A 249 -1.20 -11.11 -5.96
C VAL A 249 -2.57 -10.44 -6.04
N ARG A 250 -3.66 -11.22 -6.14
CA ARG A 250 -5.03 -10.69 -6.17
C ARG A 250 -5.37 -9.89 -4.91
N TYR A 251 -4.96 -10.37 -3.74
CA TYR A 251 -5.15 -9.66 -2.48
C TYR A 251 -4.44 -8.30 -2.47
N LEU A 252 -3.16 -8.26 -2.85
CA LEU A 252 -2.37 -7.02 -2.84
C LEU A 252 -2.84 -6.04 -3.90
N GLY A 253 -3.13 -6.52 -5.12
CA GLY A 253 -3.62 -5.69 -6.23
C GLY A 253 -4.84 -4.84 -5.86
N ARG A 254 -5.70 -5.34 -4.98
CA ARG A 254 -6.92 -4.64 -4.53
C ARG A 254 -6.68 -3.35 -3.77
N TYR A 255 -5.48 -3.06 -3.27
CA TYR A 255 -5.30 -2.00 -2.28
C TYR A 255 -4.18 -1.00 -2.59
N PHE A 256 -3.17 -1.38 -3.39
CA PHE A 256 -2.06 -0.44 -3.65
C PHE A 256 -2.26 0.47 -4.87
N LYS A 257 -3.11 0.09 -5.84
CA LYS A 257 -3.39 0.82 -7.10
C LYS A 257 -4.64 1.71 -7.07
N ARG A 258 -5.47 1.60 -6.03
CA ARG A 258 -6.73 2.34 -5.89
C ARG A 258 -6.87 2.90 -4.47
N PRO A 259 -7.86 3.77 -4.21
CA PRO A 259 -8.11 4.28 -2.87
C PRO A 259 -8.36 3.17 -1.85
N PRO A 260 -8.10 3.43 -0.56
CA PRO A 260 -8.24 2.45 0.52
C PRO A 260 -9.70 2.10 0.86
N ILE A 261 -10.68 2.61 0.10
CA ILE A 261 -12.10 2.35 0.25
C ILE A 261 -12.74 1.91 -1.06
N ALA A 262 -13.52 0.83 -1.00
CA ALA A 262 -14.40 0.45 -2.09
C ALA A 262 -15.70 1.25 -2.01
N ALA A 263 -16.27 1.64 -3.16
CA ALA A 263 -17.52 2.39 -3.21
C ALA A 263 -18.67 1.68 -2.47
N SER A 264 -18.72 0.34 -2.52
CA SER A 264 -19.72 -0.48 -1.80
C SER A 264 -19.65 -0.37 -0.27
N ARG A 265 -18.58 0.18 0.28
CA ARG A 265 -18.44 0.42 1.72
C ARG A 265 -19.04 1.76 2.14
N LEU A 266 -19.23 2.71 1.22
CA LEU A 266 -19.90 3.98 1.46
C LEU A 266 -21.41 3.75 1.38
N ARG A 267 -22.13 3.89 2.50
CA ARG A 267 -23.54 3.49 2.59
C ARG A 267 -24.50 4.67 2.57
N HIS A 268 -24.26 5.66 3.43
CA HIS A 268 -25.14 6.80 3.58
C HIS A 268 -24.36 8.10 3.67
N TYR A 269 -25.00 9.17 3.25
CA TYR A 269 -24.56 10.54 3.46
C TYR A 269 -25.73 11.31 4.07
N GLN A 270 -25.55 11.86 5.28
CA GLN A 270 -26.60 12.58 5.99
C GLN A 270 -26.01 13.81 6.67
N GLY A 271 -26.49 15.00 6.33
CA GLY A 271 -26.14 16.24 7.06
C GLY A 271 -24.65 16.59 7.12
N GLY A 272 -23.83 16.13 6.16
CA GLY A 272 -22.37 16.33 6.20
C GLY A 272 -21.60 15.13 6.75
N ASP A 273 -22.28 14.08 7.21
CA ASP A 273 -21.65 12.86 7.69
C ASP A 273 -21.64 11.75 6.64
N VAL A 274 -20.53 11.03 6.59
CA VAL A 274 -20.29 9.87 5.74
C VAL A 274 -20.33 8.61 6.58
N HIS A 275 -21.33 7.76 6.32
CA HIS A 275 -21.47 6.46 6.95
C HIS A 275 -20.78 5.41 6.07
N PHE A 276 -19.74 4.77 6.60
CA PHE A 276 -19.10 3.67 5.89
C PHE A 276 -18.97 2.41 6.75
N VAL A 277 -19.06 1.27 6.07
CA VAL A 277 -19.02 -0.04 6.71
C VAL A 277 -17.62 -0.62 6.67
N TYR A 278 -17.19 -1.22 7.78
CA TYR A 278 -15.94 -1.96 7.89
C TYR A 278 -16.17 -3.29 8.62
N LYS A 279 -15.34 -4.30 8.32
CA LYS A 279 -15.34 -5.57 9.06
C LYS A 279 -14.41 -5.43 10.25
N ASP A 280 -14.93 -5.43 11.47
CA ASP A 280 -14.10 -5.47 12.67
C ASP A 280 -13.43 -6.86 12.76
N HIS A 281 -12.16 -6.90 13.14
CA HIS A 281 -11.39 -8.14 13.22
C HIS A 281 -11.46 -8.79 14.59
N ARG A 282 -11.91 -8.04 15.61
CA ARG A 282 -12.02 -8.53 16.99
C ARG A 282 -13.17 -9.52 17.11
N ASP A 283 -14.29 -9.22 16.47
CA ASP A 283 -15.52 -10.02 16.49
C ASP A 283 -15.94 -10.54 15.10
N ASN A 284 -15.20 -10.20 14.04
CA ASN A 284 -15.50 -10.56 12.65
C ASN A 284 -16.86 -10.02 12.13
N CYS A 285 -17.45 -9.02 12.79
CA CYS A 285 -18.72 -8.42 12.40
C CYS A 285 -18.55 -7.19 11.50
N TYR A 286 -19.55 -6.90 10.68
CA TYR A 286 -19.63 -5.63 9.96
C TYR A 286 -20.18 -4.54 10.87
N LYS A 287 -19.47 -3.41 10.96
CA LYS A 287 -19.85 -2.24 11.76
C LYS A 287 -19.87 -1.00 10.88
N THR A 288 -20.69 -0.03 11.25
CA THR A 288 -20.75 1.29 10.63
C THR A 288 -19.89 2.25 11.43
N LEU A 289 -19.04 3.00 10.75
CA LEU A 289 -18.34 4.17 11.29
C LEU A 289 -18.90 5.41 10.60
N VAL A 290 -19.22 6.40 11.42
CA VAL A 290 -19.70 7.72 10.99
C VAL A 290 -18.53 8.69 11.13
N LEU A 291 -18.21 9.40 10.06
CA LEU A 291 -17.17 10.44 10.03
C LEU A 291 -17.77 11.69 9.41
N SER A 292 -17.33 12.86 9.84
CA SER A 292 -17.64 14.08 9.08
C SER A 292 -17.03 13.97 7.68
N GLN A 293 -17.62 14.67 6.71
CA GLN A 293 -17.12 14.69 5.33
C GLN A 293 -15.65 15.12 5.27
N ILE A 294 -15.27 16.12 6.06
CA ILE A 294 -13.88 16.62 6.15
C ILE A 294 -12.96 15.56 6.75
N GLU A 295 -13.38 14.84 7.80
CA GLU A 295 -12.57 13.77 8.38
C GLU A 295 -12.39 12.60 7.39
N MET A 296 -13.44 12.24 6.64
CA MET A 296 -13.34 11.25 5.58
C MET A 296 -12.35 11.69 4.49
N ILE A 297 -12.38 12.97 4.09
CA ILE A 297 -11.41 13.53 3.13
C ILE A 297 -9.99 13.45 3.70
N ASP A 298 -9.73 13.88 4.94
CA ASP A 298 -8.38 13.80 5.56
C ASP A 298 -7.86 12.37 5.54
N ARG A 299 -8.69 11.40 5.94
CA ARG A 299 -8.30 9.98 5.92
C ARG A 299 -7.93 9.54 4.51
N LEU A 300 -8.77 9.81 3.51
CA LEU A 300 -8.49 9.40 2.12
C LEU A 300 -7.24 10.07 1.53
N VAL A 301 -7.06 11.37 1.77
CA VAL A 301 -5.92 12.14 1.28
C VAL A 301 -4.63 11.69 1.95
N SER A 302 -4.64 11.41 3.26
CA SER A 302 -3.46 10.97 4.01
C SER A 302 -2.82 9.71 3.43
N HIS A 303 -3.61 8.82 2.82
CA HIS A 303 -3.13 7.56 2.24
C HIS A 303 -2.59 7.71 0.81
N ILE A 304 -2.70 8.89 0.21
CA ILE A 304 -2.01 9.21 -1.05
C ILE A 304 -0.55 9.51 -0.71
N PRO A 305 0.44 8.86 -1.36
CA PRO A 305 1.85 9.12 -1.10
C PRO A 305 2.19 10.59 -1.29
N ALA A 306 2.93 11.14 -0.33
CA ALA A 306 3.43 12.51 -0.38
C ALA A 306 4.35 12.75 -1.60
N GLU A 307 5.19 11.76 -1.92
CA GLU A 307 6.15 11.78 -3.02
C GLU A 307 5.50 11.40 -4.36
N LYS A 308 5.79 12.17 -5.40
CA LYS A 308 5.46 11.81 -6.79
C LYS A 308 6.24 10.56 -7.19
N ASN A 309 5.61 9.69 -7.98
CA ASN A 309 6.20 8.42 -8.44
C ASN A 309 6.60 7.42 -7.34
N PHE A 310 6.01 7.52 -6.15
CA PHE A 310 6.25 6.59 -5.05
C PHE A 310 6.00 5.12 -5.45
N ARG A 311 7.04 4.28 -5.32
CA ARG A 311 6.97 2.86 -5.65
C ARG A 311 6.41 2.05 -4.48
N ALA A 312 5.09 1.90 -4.49
CA ALA A 312 4.33 1.16 -3.46
C ALA A 312 4.53 -0.37 -3.47
N ILE A 313 5.11 -0.93 -4.53
CA ILE A 313 5.53 -2.33 -4.58
C ILE A 313 6.99 -2.40 -4.98
N ARG A 314 7.76 -3.26 -4.30
CA ARG A 314 9.18 -3.47 -4.54
C ARG A 314 9.51 -4.95 -4.57
N TYR A 315 10.41 -5.33 -5.46
CA TYR A 315 10.83 -6.72 -5.68
C TYR A 315 12.30 -6.87 -5.27
N TYR A 316 12.62 -8.02 -4.67
CA TYR A 316 13.93 -8.31 -4.08
C TYR A 316 14.37 -9.75 -4.41
N GLY A 317 15.65 -10.02 -4.15
CA GLY A 317 16.30 -11.28 -4.52
C GLY A 317 16.21 -11.53 -6.02
N PHE A 318 15.91 -12.76 -6.45
CA PHE A 318 15.82 -13.07 -7.88
C PHE A 318 14.66 -12.35 -8.59
N LEU A 319 13.64 -11.87 -7.87
CA LEU A 319 12.54 -11.08 -8.44
C LEU A 319 12.90 -9.59 -8.65
N SER A 320 14.03 -9.14 -8.11
CA SER A 320 14.46 -7.74 -8.26
C SER A 320 14.58 -7.34 -9.73
N ASN A 321 14.21 -6.10 -10.06
CA ASN A 321 14.21 -5.63 -11.45
C ASN A 321 15.58 -5.79 -12.15
N ARG A 322 16.68 -5.69 -11.39
CA ARG A 322 18.05 -5.85 -11.89
C ARG A 322 18.38 -7.31 -12.26
N LYS A 323 17.87 -8.29 -11.51
CA LYS A 323 18.23 -9.70 -11.67
C LYS A 323 17.21 -10.51 -12.45
N ARG A 324 15.93 -10.13 -12.41
CA ARG A 324 14.82 -10.99 -12.86
C ARG A 324 14.89 -11.40 -14.32
N GLY A 325 15.52 -10.61 -15.19
CA GLY A 325 15.66 -10.94 -16.62
C GLY A 325 16.51 -12.20 -16.84
N GLU A 326 17.59 -12.32 -16.07
CA GLU A 326 18.51 -13.46 -16.13
C GLU A 326 18.09 -14.58 -15.16
N ALA A 327 17.56 -14.23 -13.99
CA ALA A 327 17.30 -15.20 -12.93
C ALA A 327 15.98 -15.97 -13.14
N LEU A 328 14.95 -15.37 -13.74
CA LEU A 328 13.66 -16.06 -13.92
C LEU A 328 13.73 -17.25 -14.88
N PRO A 329 14.41 -17.19 -16.05
CA PRO A 329 14.61 -18.36 -16.91
C PRO A 329 15.17 -19.55 -16.13
N LEU A 330 16.27 -19.33 -15.39
CA LEU A 330 16.85 -20.37 -14.53
C LEU A 330 15.87 -20.87 -13.49
N VAL A 331 15.09 -19.99 -12.84
CA VAL A 331 14.09 -20.43 -11.87
C VAL A 331 13.01 -21.30 -12.51
N TYR A 332 12.58 -21.00 -13.73
CA TYR A 332 11.61 -21.84 -14.45
C TYR A 332 12.20 -23.21 -14.77
N ASP A 333 13.45 -23.27 -15.25
CA ASP A 333 14.13 -24.53 -15.54
C ASP A 333 14.32 -25.39 -14.30
N LEU A 334 14.57 -24.78 -13.13
CA LEU A 334 14.74 -25.48 -11.86
C LEU A 334 13.42 -25.94 -11.21
N LEU A 335 12.29 -25.47 -11.72
CA LEU A 335 10.95 -25.80 -11.22
C LEU A 335 10.14 -26.66 -12.20
N ALA A 336 10.63 -26.83 -13.43
CA ALA A 336 10.14 -27.80 -14.40
C ALA A 336 10.56 -29.21 -13.97
#